data_AF-A0A3A6PWE3-F1
#
_entry.id   AF-A0A3A6PWE3-F1
#
_cell.length_a   1.000
_cell.length_b   1.000
_cell.length_c   1.000
_cell.angle_alpha   90.00
_cell.angle_beta   90.00
_cell.angle_gamma   90.00
#
_symmetry.space_group_name_H-M   'P 1'
#
loop_
_entity.id
_entity.type
_entity.pdbx_description
1 polymer ?
#
loop_
_entity_poly.entity_id
_entity_poly.type
_entity_poly.pdbx_seq_one_letter_code
_entity_poly.pdbx_strand_id
1 'polypeptide(L)'
;MRLSAYERGIAEALVQGWNYEPLAARELVVEYIKVIRRLGGYEPCTHYAALIDRAKRAGHTPSMWIQRIVDIEQGEAMDRGIGEEQSRHYVQTK
;
A
#
# COMPACT_ATOMS: atom_id res chain seq x y z
N MET A 1 -2.70 -18.64 -1.65
CA MET A 1 -3.32 -17.65 -2.56
C MET A 1 -2.64 -17.67 -3.92
N ARG A 2 -3.41 -17.50 -5.01
CA ARG A 2 -2.92 -17.43 -6.39
C ARG A 2 -2.80 -15.96 -6.81
N LEU A 3 -1.61 -15.56 -7.27
CA LEU A 3 -1.38 -14.21 -7.78
C LEU A 3 -2.12 -14.00 -9.11
N SER A 4 -2.72 -12.82 -9.29
CA SER A 4 -3.25 -12.33 -10.56
C SER A 4 -2.13 -12.10 -11.58
N ALA A 5 -2.47 -11.90 -12.87
CA ALA A 5 -1.47 -11.60 -13.90
C ALA A 5 -0.67 -10.33 -13.58
N TYR A 6 -1.35 -9.32 -13.04
CA TYR A 6 -0.71 -8.07 -12.62
C TYR A 6 0.24 -8.27 -11.44
N GLU A 7 -0.20 -8.97 -10.41
CA GLU A 7 0.63 -9.29 -9.23
C GLU A 7 1.85 -10.14 -9.59
N ARG A 8 1.72 -11.05 -10.56
CA ARG A 8 2.86 -11.81 -11.11
C ARG A 8 3.85 -10.90 -11.81
N GLY A 9 3.38 -9.92 -12.59
CA GLY A 9 4.26 -8.95 -13.23
C GLY A 9 5.07 -8.13 -12.22
N ILE A 10 4.50 -7.81 -11.05
CA ILE A 10 5.24 -7.15 -9.97
C ILE A 10 6.29 -8.09 -9.38
N ALA A 11 5.96 -9.36 -9.16
CA ALA A 11 6.91 -10.35 -8.65
C ALA A 11 8.07 -10.59 -9.64
N GLU A 12 7.77 -10.68 -10.93
CA GLU A 12 8.80 -10.80 -11.99
C GLU A 12 9.69 -9.57 -12.05
N ALA A 13 9.13 -8.36 -11.91
CA ALA A 13 9.90 -7.13 -11.84
C ALA A 13 10.84 -7.10 -10.62
N LEU A 14 10.43 -7.64 -9.46
CA LEU A 14 11.31 -7.79 -8.29
C LEU A 14 12.47 -8.75 -8.56
N VAL A 15 12.21 -9.87 -9.23
CA VAL A 15 13.25 -10.84 -9.60
C VAL A 15 14.24 -10.20 -10.58
N GLN A 16 13.75 -9.58 -11.65
CA GLN A 16 14.60 -9.02 -12.71
C GLN A 16 15.33 -7.74 -12.29
N GLY A 17 14.67 -6.85 -11.53
CA GLY A 17 15.21 -5.55 -11.17
C GLY A 17 16.07 -5.53 -9.91
N TRP A 18 15.80 -6.43 -8.96
CA TRP A 18 16.45 -6.44 -7.64
C TRP A 18 16.96 -7.81 -7.21
N ASN A 19 16.96 -8.80 -8.11
CA ASN A 19 17.55 -10.12 -7.93
C ASN A 19 17.00 -10.87 -6.71
N TYR A 20 15.72 -10.66 -6.39
CA TYR A 20 15.03 -11.46 -5.39
C TYR A 20 14.85 -12.89 -5.89
N GLU A 21 14.94 -13.86 -4.97
CA GLU A 21 14.51 -15.23 -5.25
C GLU A 21 13.02 -15.24 -5.65
N PRO A 22 12.60 -16.05 -6.66
CA PRO A 22 11.22 -16.05 -7.15
C PRO A 22 10.17 -16.31 -6.06
N LEU A 23 10.50 -17.16 -5.08
CA LEU A 23 9.63 -17.43 -3.94
C LEU A 23 9.52 -16.20 -3.02
N ALA A 24 10.64 -15.59 -2.68
CA ALA A 24 10.68 -14.41 -1.82
C ALA A 24 10.00 -13.20 -2.47
N ALA A 25 10.18 -12.99 -3.77
CA ALA A 25 9.49 -11.95 -4.53
C ALA A 25 7.97 -12.14 -4.47
N ARG A 26 7.48 -13.38 -4.63
CA ARG A 26 6.07 -13.70 -4.51
C ARG A 26 5.53 -13.43 -3.11
N GLU A 27 6.27 -13.82 -2.07
CA GLU A 27 5.87 -13.56 -0.68
C GLU A 27 5.77 -12.07 -0.39
N LEU A 28 6.74 -11.28 -0.85
CA LEU A 28 6.70 -9.82 -0.74
C LEU A 28 5.49 -9.23 -1.45
N VAL A 29 5.18 -9.66 -2.67
CA VAL A 29 3.98 -9.16 -3.36
C VAL A 29 2.72 -9.49 -2.57
N VAL A 30 2.58 -10.71 -2.03
CA VAL A 30 1.40 -11.08 -1.21
C VAL A 30 1.30 -10.22 0.05
N GLU A 31 2.42 -9.87 0.67
CA GLU A 31 2.47 -9.03 1.87
C GLU A 31 2.03 -7.58 1.57
N TYR A 32 2.53 -7.01 0.47
CA TYR A 32 2.33 -5.59 0.12
C TYR A 32 1.14 -5.34 -0.82
N ILE A 33 0.50 -6.37 -1.38
CA ILE A 33 -0.58 -6.17 -2.36
C ILE A 33 -1.77 -5.42 -1.78
N LYS A 34 -2.04 -5.56 -0.48
CA LYS A 34 -3.11 -4.80 0.20
C LYS A 34 -2.83 -3.30 0.15
N VAL A 35 -1.56 -2.91 0.26
CA VAL A 35 -1.10 -1.52 0.19
C VAL A 35 -1.25 -1.00 -1.23
N ILE A 36 -0.79 -1.77 -2.21
CA ILE A 36 -0.88 -1.41 -3.64
C ILE A 36 -2.34 -1.20 -4.06
N ARG A 37 -3.24 -2.11 -3.66
CA ARG A 37 -4.68 -1.97 -3.94
C ARG A 37 -5.30 -0.75 -3.27
N ARG A 38 -4.77 -0.31 -2.13
CA ARG A 38 -5.26 0.88 -1.42
C ARG A 38 -4.82 2.18 -2.09
N LEU A 39 -3.65 2.21 -2.71
CA LEU A 39 -3.15 3.36 -3.49
C LEU A 39 -3.99 3.66 -4.74
N GLY A 40 -4.82 2.70 -5.20
CA GLY A 40 -5.86 2.93 -6.21
C GLY A 40 -5.37 3.17 -7.65
N GLY A 41 -4.05 3.29 -7.88
CA GLY A 41 -3.44 3.51 -9.19
C GLY A 41 -3.10 2.22 -9.94
N TYR A 42 -3.18 2.26 -11.27
CA TYR A 42 -2.59 1.26 -12.16
C TYR A 42 -1.23 1.77 -12.66
N GLU A 43 -0.24 1.81 -11.76
CA GLU A 43 1.13 2.14 -12.14
C GLU A 43 1.84 0.93 -12.78
N PRO A 44 2.97 1.15 -13.50
CA PRO A 44 3.78 0.07 -14.03
C PRO A 44 4.24 -0.91 -12.95
N CYS A 45 4.30 -2.21 -13.25
CA CYS A 45 4.74 -3.23 -12.29
C CYS A 45 6.13 -2.94 -11.69
N THR A 46 7.02 -2.35 -12.50
CA THR A 46 8.37 -1.93 -12.07
C THR A 46 8.34 -0.81 -11.03
N HIS A 47 7.36 0.09 -11.10
CA HIS A 47 7.17 1.15 -10.10
C HIS A 47 6.84 0.54 -8.73
N TYR A 48 5.87 -0.37 -8.67
CA TYR A 48 5.51 -1.03 -7.42
C TYR A 48 6.61 -1.95 -6.89
N ALA A 49 7.37 -2.62 -7.77
CA ALA A 49 8.54 -3.39 -7.37
C ALA A 49 9.61 -2.50 -6.69
N ALA A 50 9.89 -1.32 -7.24
CA ALA A 50 10.82 -0.36 -6.65
C ALA A 50 10.35 0.15 -5.28
N LEU A 51 9.04 0.42 -5.16
CA LEU A 51 8.42 0.82 -3.90
C LEU A 51 8.54 -0.27 -2.83
N ILE A 52 8.23 -1.52 -3.17
CA ILE A 52 8.36 -2.68 -2.27
C ILE A 52 9.81 -2.84 -1.81
N ASP A 53 10.78 -2.81 -2.73
CA ASP A 53 12.21 -2.94 -2.39
C ASP A 53 12.66 -1.82 -1.44
N ARG A 54 12.26 -0.58 -1.73
CA ARG A 54 12.56 0.56 -0.84
C ARG A 54 11.94 0.39 0.54
N ALA A 55 10.69 -0.08 0.62
CA ALA A 55 10.02 -0.37 1.88
C ALA A 55 10.79 -1.42 2.69
N LYS A 56 11.15 -2.52 2.03
CA LYS A 56 11.87 -3.65 2.61
C LYS A 56 13.23 -3.21 3.17
N ARG A 57 14.00 -2.44 2.41
CA ARG A 57 15.31 -1.89 2.83
C ARG A 57 15.20 -0.91 3.99
N ALA A 58 14.11 -0.15 4.05
CA ALA A 58 13.83 0.77 5.15
C ALA A 58 13.22 0.08 6.39
N GLY A 59 12.95 -1.23 6.34
CA GLY A 59 12.29 -1.95 7.43
C GLY A 59 10.82 -1.55 7.62
N HIS A 60 10.20 -0.90 6.63
CA HIS A 60 8.81 -0.50 6.71
C HIS A 60 7.90 -1.66 6.39
N THR A 61 7.07 -2.07 7.35
CA THR A 61 6.08 -3.12 7.14
C THR A 61 4.88 -2.59 6.35
N PRO A 62 4.08 -3.45 5.71
CA PRO A 62 2.85 -3.05 5.03
C PRO A 62 1.89 -2.29 5.94
N SER A 63 1.82 -2.67 7.23
CA SER A 63 1.01 -1.97 8.24
C SER A 63 1.44 -0.52 8.43
N MET A 64 2.75 -0.23 8.44
CA MET A 64 3.26 1.14 8.53
C MET A 64 2.90 1.96 7.29
N TRP A 65 2.89 1.34 6.11
CA TRP A 65 2.46 2.02 4.89
C TRP A 65 0.98 2.32 4.88
N ILE A 66 0.14 1.36 5.27
CA ILE A 66 -1.30 1.59 5.41
C ILE A 66 -1.56 2.71 6.40
N GLN A 67 -0.91 2.70 7.56
CA GLN A 67 -1.04 3.76 8.56
C GLN A 67 -0.66 5.12 7.98
N ARG A 68 0.47 5.20 7.25
CA ARG A 68 0.92 6.45 6.64
C ARG A 68 -0.02 6.93 5.53
N ILE A 69 -0.60 6.02 4.75
CA ILE A 69 -1.62 6.36 3.75
C ILE A 69 -2.86 6.92 4.47
N VAL A 70 -3.32 6.27 5.54
CA VAL A 70 -4.47 6.74 6.33
C VAL A 70 -4.18 8.11 6.96
N ASP A 71 -3.00 8.31 7.54
CA ASP A 71 -2.60 9.59 8.13
C ASP A 71 -2.53 10.71 7.09
N ILE A 72 -2.05 10.42 5.87
CA ILE A 72 -2.08 11.38 4.74
C ILE A 72 -3.51 11.64 4.29
N GLU A 73 -4.34 10.61 4.07
CA GLU A 73 -5.75 10.77 3.70
C GLU A 73 -6.52 11.62 4.73
N GLN A 74 -6.27 11.41 6.02
CA GLN A 74 -6.87 12.19 7.11
C GLN A 74 -6.29 13.60 7.20
N GLY A 75 -4.98 13.75 7.04
CA GLY A 75 -4.30 15.05 7.04
C GLY A 75 -4.69 15.93 5.86
N GLU A 76 -4.80 15.36 4.65
CA GLU A 76 -5.29 16.05 3.45
C GLU A 76 -6.78 16.39 3.53
N ALA A 77 -7.60 15.56 4.21
CA ALA A 77 -8.99 15.88 4.49
C ALA A 77 -9.12 17.06 5.48
N MET A 78 -8.20 17.17 6.45
CA MET A 78 -8.12 18.30 7.38
C MET A 78 -7.59 19.58 6.69
N ASP A 79 -6.60 19.46 5.80
CA ASP A 79 -5.99 20.59 5.07
C ASP A 79 -6.93 21.18 3.99
N ARG A 80 -7.82 20.37 3.40
CA ARG A 80 -8.87 20.85 2.47
C ARG A 80 -10.07 21.54 3.14
N GLY A 81 -10.02 21.79 4.45
CA GLY A 81 -11.08 22.55 5.12
C GLY A 81 -12.44 21.86 5.06
N ILE A 82 -12.51 20.56 5.37
CA ILE A 82 -13.77 20.00 5.90
C ILE A 82 -13.82 20.34 7.40
N GLY A 83 -13.84 21.65 7.68
CA GLY A 83 -14.30 22.15 8.95
C GLY A 83 -15.81 21.95 9.00
N GLU A 84 -16.26 21.27 10.07
CA GLU A 84 -17.65 21.26 10.55
C GLU A 84 -18.60 20.50 9.60
N GLU A 85 -19.04 19.27 9.89
CA GLU A 85 -20.24 19.12 10.73
C GLU A 85 -20.46 17.70 11.31
N GLN A 86 -19.72 16.64 10.94
CA GLN A 86 -20.15 15.28 11.35
C GLN A 86 -19.65 14.79 12.72
N SER A 87 -19.20 15.68 13.60
CA SER A 87 -18.80 15.35 14.99
C SER A 87 -19.95 15.43 16.02
N ARG A 88 -21.23 15.42 15.60
CA ARG A 88 -22.35 15.66 16.54
C ARG A 88 -23.53 14.70 16.54
N HIS A 89 -23.56 13.66 15.70
CA HIS A 89 -24.62 12.66 15.81
C HIS A 89 -24.04 11.27 15.58
N TYR A 90 -23.74 10.57 16.67
CA TYR A 90 -23.94 9.13 16.87
C TYR A 90 -23.16 8.66 18.11
N VAL A 91 -23.40 9.31 19.26
CA VAL A 91 -23.41 8.59 20.54
C VAL A 91 -24.71 8.98 21.25
N GLN A 92 -25.58 7.99 21.29
CA GLN A 92 -26.94 7.98 21.79
C GLN A 92 -26.96 7.96 23.34
N THR A 93 -28.13 8.30 23.90
CA THR A 93 -28.66 7.87 25.22
C THR A 93 -28.08 8.49 26.50
N LYS A 94 -28.80 9.44 27.10
CA LYS A 94 -29.77 9.19 28.19
C LYS A 94 -30.56 10.44 28.54
#